data_AF-A1CAA7-F1
#
_entry.id   AF-A1CAA7-F1
#
_cell.length_a   1.000
_cell.length_b   1.000
_cell.length_c   1.000
_cell.angle_alpha   90.00
_cell.angle_beta   90.00
_cell.angle_gamma   90.00
#
_symmetry.space_group_name_H-M   'P 1'
#
loop_
_entity.id
_entity.type
_entity.pdbx_description
1 polymer ?
#
loop_
_entity_poly.entity_id
_entity_poly.type
_entity_poly.pdbx_seq_one_letter_code
_entity_poly.pdbx_strand_id
1 'polypeptide(L)'
;MTWRTNKEQVGHDESSLTETRTLESLYINPMLDVLRRQNPQSRFLTSPTKNGVFDTAVSQTLYFYIDIKTSGPETFQAVISALKPLRERGYLTTLENNKTITNGPITVIGTGNTPFDMVGPIANRDYFYDAHLESLNEPENADITGLISPIASTSFADAIGKVTLSDTEPVLNDEQLSTLRSQIATAKKRGIGARYWETPNYPIRTRNLVWRTLLREGVALLNVDDLDAAASYF
;
A
#
# COMPACT_ATOMS: atom_id res chain seq x y z
N MET A 1 6.18 -4.65 10.71
CA MET A 1 7.28 -3.85 11.25
C MET A 1 6.92 -3.41 12.67
N THR A 2 7.66 -3.80 13.69
CA THR A 2 7.42 -3.50 15.11
C THR A 2 7.72 -2.04 15.44
N TRP A 3 6.81 -1.40 16.17
CA TRP A 3 6.93 -0.03 16.71
C TRP A 3 6.85 -0.12 18.23
N ARG A 4 7.59 0.71 18.97
CA ARG A 4 7.36 0.90 20.42
C ARG A 4 7.33 2.38 20.76
N THR A 5 6.54 2.67 21.79
CA THR A 5 6.13 3.99 22.28
C THR A 5 7.30 4.95 22.53
N ASN A 6 7.12 6.20 22.10
CA ASN A 6 7.99 7.40 22.22
C ASN A 6 9.16 7.59 21.26
N LYS A 7 9.49 6.65 20.37
CA LYS A 7 10.47 6.90 19.31
C LYS A 7 10.07 6.11 18.05
N GLU A 8 10.15 6.76 16.90
CA GLU A 8 9.66 6.29 15.59
C GLU A 8 10.51 5.13 15.01
N GLN A 9 10.86 4.12 15.80
CA GLN A 9 11.80 3.07 15.38
C GLN A 9 11.16 1.99 14.53
N VAL A 10 11.94 1.46 13.59
CA VAL A 10 11.47 0.51 12.59
C VAL A 10 12.28 -0.77 12.57
N GLY A 11 11.61 -1.91 12.78
CA GLY A 11 12.20 -3.24 12.76
C GLY A 11 11.19 -4.33 12.41
N HIS A 12 11.60 -5.53 11.99
CA HIS A 12 10.65 -6.63 11.77
C HIS A 12 10.22 -7.25 13.12
N ASP A 13 11.14 -7.30 14.07
CA ASP A 13 10.97 -7.80 15.44
C ASP A 13 11.70 -6.88 16.43
N GLU A 14 11.38 -6.94 17.74
CA GLU A 14 11.95 -6.04 18.76
C GLU A 14 13.49 -6.05 18.78
N SER A 15 14.11 -7.20 18.50
CA SER A 15 15.57 -7.39 18.47
C SER A 15 16.26 -6.64 17.32
N SER A 16 15.52 -6.19 16.31
CA SER A 16 16.04 -5.42 15.17
C SER A 16 15.97 -3.91 15.36
N LEU A 17 15.40 -3.45 16.49
CA LEU A 17 15.26 -2.04 16.80
C LEU A 17 16.61 -1.46 17.24
N THR A 18 16.96 -0.30 16.69
CA THR A 18 18.14 0.48 17.11
C THR A 18 17.75 1.95 17.16
N GLU A 19 18.49 2.77 17.92
CA GLU A 19 18.18 4.21 18.04
C GLU A 19 18.28 4.97 16.70
N THR A 20 19.09 4.46 15.76
CA THR A 20 19.31 5.09 14.46
C THR A 20 18.36 4.59 13.38
N ARG A 21 17.58 3.53 13.63
CA ARG A 21 16.61 2.96 12.68
C ARG A 21 15.24 3.57 12.89
N THR A 22 15.07 4.82 12.49
CA THR A 22 13.78 5.54 12.56
C THR A 22 13.05 5.55 11.22
N LEU A 23 11.73 5.77 11.24
CA LEU A 23 10.90 5.98 10.04
C LEU A 23 11.51 7.06 9.16
N GLU A 24 11.97 8.14 9.78
CA GLU A 24 12.64 9.23 9.10
C GLU A 24 13.92 8.77 8.38
N SER A 25 14.84 8.13 9.11
CA SER A 25 16.16 7.75 8.58
C SER A 25 16.08 6.68 7.48
N LEU A 26 15.17 5.71 7.62
CA LEU A 26 15.08 4.55 6.74
C LEU A 26 14.18 4.79 5.54
N TYR A 27 13.20 5.68 5.65
CA TYR A 27 12.18 5.85 4.61
C TYR A 27 11.98 7.31 4.20
N ILE A 28 11.66 8.21 5.13
CA ILE A 28 11.30 9.60 4.76
C ILE A 28 12.47 10.32 4.09
N ASN A 29 13.66 10.27 4.70
CA ASN A 29 14.86 10.93 4.17
C ASN A 29 15.31 10.35 2.83
N PRO A 30 15.38 9.01 2.65
CA PRO A 30 15.63 8.42 1.33
C PRO A 30 14.59 8.83 0.27
N MET A 31 13.30 8.83 0.59
CA MET A 31 12.25 9.26 -0.35
C MET A 31 12.40 10.74 -0.73
N LEU A 32 12.67 11.61 0.24
CA LEU A 32 12.97 13.03 -0.02
C LEU A 32 14.17 13.20 -0.95
N ASP A 33 15.23 12.42 -0.74
CA ASP A 33 16.43 12.50 -1.56
C ASP A 33 16.16 12.07 -3.01
N VAL A 34 15.40 10.99 -3.21
CA VAL A 34 14.96 10.56 -4.54
C VAL A 34 14.09 11.63 -5.21
N LEU A 35 13.05 12.11 -4.53
CA LEU A 35 12.14 13.12 -5.08
C LEU A 35 12.85 14.44 -5.40
N ARG A 36 13.83 14.85 -4.59
CA ARG A 36 14.68 16.00 -4.88
C ARG A 36 15.49 15.79 -6.16
N ARG A 37 16.09 14.61 -6.35
CA ARG A 37 16.86 14.27 -7.56
C ARG A 37 15.98 14.20 -8.81
N GLN A 38 14.74 13.76 -8.67
CA GLN A 38 13.74 13.69 -9.75
C GLN A 38 13.16 15.06 -10.14
N ASN A 39 13.36 16.09 -9.31
CA ASN A 39 12.80 17.43 -9.51
C ASN A 39 13.88 18.52 -9.43
N PRO A 40 14.91 18.49 -10.30
CA PRO A 40 15.99 19.46 -10.28
C PRO A 40 15.52 20.85 -10.74
N GLN A 41 16.14 21.89 -10.18
CA GLN A 41 16.04 23.23 -10.75
C GLN A 41 16.79 23.25 -12.09
N SER A 42 16.17 23.77 -13.14
CA SER A 42 16.76 23.84 -14.46
C SER A 42 16.29 25.09 -15.19
N ARG A 43 17.20 25.72 -15.95
CA ARG A 43 16.89 26.89 -16.80
C ARG A 43 15.84 26.60 -17.87
N PHE A 44 15.56 25.32 -18.14
CA PHE A 44 14.56 24.88 -19.11
C PHE A 44 13.16 24.72 -18.51
N LEU A 45 13.01 24.83 -17.20
CA LEU A 45 11.73 24.74 -16.51
C LEU A 45 11.16 26.13 -16.25
N THR A 46 9.87 26.31 -16.54
CA THR A 46 9.12 27.54 -16.24
C THR A 46 8.43 27.49 -14.88
N SER A 47 8.34 26.32 -14.26
CA SER A 47 7.79 26.09 -12.93
C SER A 47 8.39 24.82 -12.30
N PRO A 48 8.33 24.66 -10.96
CA PRO A 48 8.76 23.44 -10.29
C PRO A 48 7.97 22.21 -10.78
N THR A 49 8.67 21.10 -11.00
CA THR A 49 8.05 19.80 -11.29
C THR A 49 7.69 19.04 -10.01
N LYS A 50 6.79 18.07 -10.13
CA LYS A 50 6.40 17.13 -9.06
C LYS A 50 6.45 15.68 -9.56
N ASN A 51 7.54 15.32 -10.21
CA ASN A 51 7.83 13.96 -10.65
C ASN A 51 7.97 13.04 -9.44
N GLY A 52 7.37 11.86 -9.55
CA GLY A 52 7.47 10.77 -8.58
C GLY A 52 8.77 9.99 -8.69
N VAL A 53 8.79 8.82 -8.05
CA VAL A 53 9.98 7.97 -7.94
C VAL A 53 10.32 7.25 -9.26
N PHE A 54 9.31 7.02 -10.11
CA PHE A 54 9.44 6.25 -11.34
C PHE A 54 9.77 7.17 -12.53
N ASP A 55 11.00 7.08 -13.04
CA ASP A 55 11.52 7.96 -14.10
C ASP A 55 10.72 7.88 -15.41
N THR A 56 10.30 6.67 -15.79
CA THR A 56 9.50 6.44 -17.02
C THR A 56 8.00 6.64 -16.83
N ALA A 57 7.55 6.83 -15.58
CA ALA A 57 6.14 7.00 -15.22
C ALA A 57 6.02 8.06 -14.11
N VAL A 58 6.45 9.29 -14.41
CA VAL A 58 6.65 10.35 -13.42
C VAL A 58 5.41 10.74 -12.60
N SER A 59 4.20 10.44 -13.07
CA SER A 59 2.95 10.69 -12.33
C SER A 59 2.50 9.50 -11.47
N GLN A 60 3.15 8.34 -11.60
CA GLN A 60 2.85 7.15 -10.81
C GLN A 60 3.24 7.40 -9.35
N THR A 61 2.26 7.22 -8.46
CA THR A 61 2.49 7.34 -7.01
C THR A 61 3.26 6.13 -6.47
N LEU A 62 4.15 6.38 -5.53
CA LEU A 62 4.69 5.34 -4.66
C LEU A 62 3.69 5.11 -3.51
N TYR A 63 3.10 3.93 -3.43
CA TYR A 63 2.32 3.53 -2.26
C TYR A 63 3.26 3.17 -1.11
N PHE A 64 3.25 3.98 -0.06
CA PHE A 64 4.06 3.76 1.13
C PHE A 64 3.20 3.16 2.25
N TYR A 65 3.29 1.83 2.39
CA TYR A 65 2.56 1.07 3.41
C TYR A 65 3.31 1.11 4.75
N ILE A 66 2.61 1.52 5.81
CA ILE A 66 3.14 1.59 7.17
C ILE A 66 2.31 0.65 8.06
N ASP A 67 2.89 -0.51 8.33
CA ASP A 67 2.27 -1.56 9.15
C ASP A 67 2.47 -1.27 10.64
N ILE A 68 1.38 -0.91 11.33
CA ILE A 68 1.37 -0.60 12.75
C ILE A 68 1.20 -1.89 13.55
N LYS A 69 2.22 -2.31 14.29
CA LYS A 69 2.19 -3.55 15.09
C LYS A 69 1.74 -3.36 16.53
N THR A 70 1.91 -2.18 17.12
CA THR A 70 1.45 -1.89 18.48
C THR A 70 0.04 -1.33 18.49
N SER A 71 -0.74 -1.73 19.48
CA SER A 71 -2.00 -1.07 19.80
C SER A 71 -1.71 0.29 20.44
N GLY A 72 -2.21 1.38 19.84
CA GLY A 72 -2.16 2.70 20.47
C GLY A 72 -2.26 3.84 19.46
N PRO A 73 -3.22 4.78 19.63
CA PRO A 73 -3.28 6.03 18.87
C PRO A 73 -1.95 6.80 18.84
N GLU A 74 -1.12 6.66 19.86
CA GLU A 74 0.17 7.34 20.00
C GLU A 74 1.16 6.93 18.91
N THR A 75 1.17 5.64 18.53
CA THR A 75 2.09 5.14 17.49
C THR A 75 1.71 5.75 16.14
N PHE A 76 0.42 5.75 15.82
CA PHE A 76 -0.07 6.31 14.57
C PHE A 76 0.09 7.84 14.55
N GLN A 77 -0.09 8.52 15.68
CA GLN A 77 0.18 9.95 15.80
C GLN A 77 1.65 10.29 15.53
N ALA A 78 2.60 9.48 16.01
CA ALA A 78 4.02 9.67 15.71
C ALA A 78 4.30 9.49 14.22
N VAL A 79 3.69 8.48 13.58
CA VAL A 79 3.77 8.31 12.12
C VAL A 79 3.27 9.55 11.37
N ILE A 80 2.08 10.07 11.73
CA ILE A 80 1.50 11.27 11.09
C ILE A 80 2.44 12.49 11.23
N SER A 81 3.09 12.64 12.38
CA SER A 81 4.08 13.68 12.64
C SER A 81 5.32 13.53 11.75
N ALA A 82 5.86 12.32 11.63
CA ALA A 82 7.04 12.02 10.81
C ALA A 82 6.82 12.29 9.31
N LEU A 83 5.57 12.33 8.83
CA LEU A 83 5.24 12.70 7.45
C LEU A 83 5.43 14.19 7.13
N LYS A 84 5.61 15.05 8.15
CA LYS A 84 5.71 16.52 8.00
C LYS A 84 6.68 16.97 6.89
N PRO A 85 7.91 16.44 6.76
CA PRO A 85 8.84 16.87 5.72
C PRO A 85 8.34 16.64 4.28
N LEU A 86 7.54 15.59 4.04
CA LEU A 86 6.91 15.29 2.75
C LEU A 86 5.69 16.18 2.52
N ARG A 87 4.89 16.38 3.57
CA ARG A 87 3.70 17.26 3.59
C ARG A 87 4.06 18.69 3.21
N GLU A 88 5.10 19.27 3.84
CA GLU A 88 5.56 20.64 3.59
C GLU A 88 6.06 20.86 2.15
N ARG A 89 6.50 19.80 1.47
CA ARG A 89 6.92 19.84 0.05
C ARG A 89 5.78 19.52 -0.92
N GLY A 90 4.58 19.22 -0.40
CA GLY A 90 3.42 18.87 -1.20
C GLY A 90 3.63 17.60 -2.03
N TYR A 91 4.34 16.61 -1.47
CA TYR A 91 4.63 15.32 -2.10
C TYR A 91 3.65 14.19 -1.73
N LEU A 92 2.78 14.43 -0.74
CA LEU A 92 1.79 13.46 -0.31
C LEU A 92 0.50 13.59 -1.12
N THR A 93 -0.14 12.46 -1.40
CA THR A 93 -1.53 12.41 -1.82
C THR A 93 -2.42 12.89 -0.68
N THR A 94 -3.31 13.85 -0.93
CA THR A 94 -4.18 14.45 0.08
C THR A 94 -5.65 14.16 -0.20
N LEU A 95 -6.45 14.11 0.85
CA LEU A 95 -7.90 14.22 0.80
C LEU A 95 -8.31 15.53 1.47
N GLU A 96 -9.17 16.30 0.80
CA GLU A 96 -9.74 17.53 1.33
C GLU A 96 -11.26 17.45 1.39
N ASN A 97 -11.83 17.93 2.50
CA ASN A 97 -13.26 18.03 2.77
C ASN A 97 -14.03 16.71 2.55
N ASN A 98 -13.39 15.56 2.83
CA ASN A 98 -13.95 14.22 2.56
C ASN A 98 -14.43 14.03 1.11
N LYS A 99 -13.83 14.73 0.14
CA LYS A 99 -14.34 14.76 -1.24
C LYS A 99 -13.27 14.75 -2.31
N THR A 100 -12.23 15.57 -2.14
CA THR A 100 -11.28 15.84 -3.22
C THR A 100 -9.96 15.15 -2.92
N ILE A 101 -9.57 14.17 -3.74
CA ILE A 101 -8.23 13.61 -3.72
C ILE A 101 -7.33 14.44 -4.63
N THR A 102 -6.19 14.91 -4.10
CA THR A 102 -5.09 15.46 -4.89
C THR A 102 -3.94 14.47 -4.86
N ASN A 103 -3.63 13.85 -6.02
CA ASN A 103 -2.57 12.85 -6.11
C ASN A 103 -1.18 13.50 -5.92
N GLY A 104 -0.37 12.87 -5.08
CA GLY A 104 1.03 13.20 -4.88
C GLY A 104 1.96 12.07 -5.31
N PRO A 105 3.27 12.36 -5.45
CA PRO A 105 4.32 11.37 -5.62
C PRO A 105 4.28 10.19 -4.64
N ILE A 106 3.76 10.39 -3.44
CA ILE A 106 3.66 9.37 -2.39
C ILE A 106 2.23 9.29 -1.87
N THR A 107 1.67 8.08 -1.82
CA THR A 107 0.39 7.79 -1.15
C THR A 107 0.67 6.95 0.09
N VAL A 108 0.48 7.52 1.28
CA VAL A 108 0.74 6.83 2.55
C VAL A 108 -0.48 6.02 2.97
N ILE A 109 -0.30 4.75 3.29
CA ILE A 109 -1.37 3.84 3.72
C ILE A 109 -0.97 3.20 5.05
N GLY A 110 -1.74 3.45 6.10
CA GLY A 110 -1.61 2.76 7.38
C GLY A 110 -2.27 1.38 7.33
N THR A 111 -1.53 0.35 7.77
CA THR A 111 -2.00 -1.04 7.83
C THR A 111 -1.85 -1.60 9.25
N GLY A 112 -2.28 -2.86 9.47
CA GLY A 112 -2.17 -3.52 10.77
C GLY A 112 -3.10 -2.88 11.80
N ASN A 113 -2.59 -2.58 12.99
CA ASN A 113 -3.34 -1.94 14.08
C ASN A 113 -3.56 -0.42 13.87
N THR A 114 -3.70 0.02 12.62
CA THR A 114 -4.01 1.44 12.33
C THR A 114 -5.40 1.78 12.88
N PRO A 115 -5.54 2.79 13.75
CA PRO A 115 -6.82 3.14 14.36
C PRO A 115 -7.74 3.83 13.32
N PHE A 116 -8.83 3.16 12.93
CA PHE A 116 -9.75 3.65 11.90
C PHE A 116 -10.37 5.02 12.23
N ASP A 117 -10.64 5.29 13.51
CA ASP A 117 -11.17 6.56 14.02
C ASP A 117 -10.21 7.75 13.79
N MET A 118 -8.91 7.48 13.62
CA MET A 118 -7.92 8.49 13.23
C MET A 118 -7.77 8.68 11.71
N VAL A 119 -8.51 7.91 10.89
CA VAL A 119 -8.46 7.98 9.42
C VAL A 119 -9.84 8.28 8.82
N GLY A 120 -10.81 7.39 9.00
CA GLY A 120 -12.12 7.43 8.32
C GLY A 120 -12.87 8.75 8.51
N PRO A 121 -13.08 9.22 9.75
CA PRO A 121 -13.79 10.47 10.02
C PRO A 121 -13.02 11.76 9.68
N ILE A 122 -11.71 11.69 9.43
CA ILE A 122 -10.85 12.87 9.34
C ILE A 122 -10.95 13.52 7.96
N ALA A 123 -11.66 14.64 7.85
CA ALA A 123 -12.01 15.26 6.57
C ALA A 123 -10.83 15.74 5.71
N ASN A 124 -9.74 16.19 6.36
CA ASN A 124 -8.54 16.69 5.72
C ASN A 124 -7.35 15.88 6.21
N ARG A 125 -6.71 15.12 5.32
CA ARG A 125 -5.57 14.25 5.66
C ARG A 125 -4.73 13.95 4.43
N ASP A 126 -3.57 13.35 4.65
CA ASP A 126 -2.63 12.95 3.61
C ASP A 126 -2.05 11.54 3.86
N TYR A 127 -2.87 10.74 4.52
CA TYR A 127 -2.66 9.34 4.84
C TYR A 127 -4.01 8.61 4.73
N PHE A 128 -3.95 7.33 4.40
CA PHE A 128 -5.11 6.51 4.08
C PHE A 128 -5.08 5.19 4.84
N TYR A 129 -6.16 4.42 4.73
CA TYR A 129 -6.37 3.17 5.45
C TYR A 129 -6.25 1.97 4.50
N ASP A 130 -5.60 0.90 4.93
CA ASP A 130 -5.68 -0.41 4.27
C ASP A 130 -6.86 -1.19 4.84
N ALA A 131 -7.98 -1.18 4.13
CA ALA A 131 -9.15 -1.92 4.56
C ALA A 131 -8.98 -3.43 4.30
N HIS A 132 -9.71 -4.24 5.07
CA HIS A 132 -9.70 -5.69 4.90
C HIS A 132 -10.54 -6.06 3.69
N LEU A 133 -9.88 -6.54 2.63
CA LEU A 133 -10.53 -6.80 1.34
C LEU A 133 -11.60 -7.90 1.43
N GLU A 134 -11.40 -8.89 2.30
CA GLU A 134 -12.31 -10.03 2.47
C GLU A 134 -13.63 -9.65 3.16
N SER A 135 -13.62 -8.65 4.04
CA SER A 135 -14.81 -8.18 4.78
C SER A 135 -15.39 -6.88 4.23
N LEU A 136 -14.90 -6.43 3.06
CA LEU A 136 -15.36 -5.19 2.45
C LEU A 136 -16.87 -5.21 2.15
N ASN A 137 -17.46 -6.36 1.85
CA ASN A 137 -18.89 -6.47 1.56
C ASN A 137 -19.79 -6.33 2.81
N GLU A 138 -19.21 -6.43 4.01
CA GLU A 138 -19.97 -6.50 5.25
C GLU A 138 -20.62 -5.14 5.56
N PRO A 139 -21.81 -5.11 6.19
CA PRO A 139 -22.56 -3.88 6.44
C PRO A 139 -21.79 -2.81 7.22
N GLU A 140 -20.97 -3.21 8.19
CA GLU A 140 -20.14 -2.31 8.99
C GLU A 140 -19.07 -1.58 8.17
N ASN A 141 -18.68 -2.13 7.01
CA ASN A 141 -17.68 -1.56 6.11
C ASN A 141 -18.31 -0.81 4.94
N ALA A 142 -19.64 -0.64 4.90
CA ALA A 142 -20.36 -0.05 3.77
C ALA A 142 -19.87 1.37 3.39
N ASP A 143 -19.44 2.15 4.38
CA ASP A 143 -18.96 3.53 4.20
C ASP A 143 -17.48 3.62 3.80
N ILE A 144 -16.75 2.50 3.77
CA ILE A 144 -15.36 2.47 3.30
C ILE A 144 -15.36 2.57 1.78
N THR A 145 -14.81 3.68 1.27
CA THR A 145 -14.65 3.98 -0.16
C THR A 145 -13.19 4.25 -0.50
N GLY A 146 -12.89 4.44 -1.79
CA GLY A 146 -11.58 4.86 -2.28
C GLY A 146 -11.04 6.15 -1.67
N LEU A 147 -11.91 6.99 -1.07
CA LEU A 147 -11.48 8.17 -0.33
C LEU A 147 -10.79 7.80 0.99
N ILE A 148 -11.21 6.72 1.63
CA ILE A 148 -10.66 6.20 2.88
C ILE A 148 -9.54 5.22 2.61
N SER A 149 -9.78 4.30 1.68
CA SER A 149 -8.93 3.17 1.38
C SER A 149 -8.67 3.09 -0.12
N PRO A 150 -7.60 3.71 -0.64
CA PRO A 150 -7.27 3.62 -2.07
C PRO A 150 -6.89 2.19 -2.46
N ILE A 151 -6.35 1.41 -1.51
CA ILE A 151 -6.08 -0.03 -1.63
C ILE A 151 -6.64 -0.73 -0.40
N ALA A 152 -7.32 -1.86 -0.62
CA ALA A 152 -7.70 -2.82 0.40
C ALA A 152 -6.96 -4.14 0.16
N SER A 153 -6.51 -4.76 1.24
CA SER A 153 -5.62 -5.92 1.20
C SER A 153 -6.16 -7.10 2.00
N THR A 154 -5.75 -8.31 1.64
CA THR A 154 -6.02 -9.54 2.40
C THR A 154 -4.96 -10.61 2.16
N SER A 155 -4.88 -11.62 3.03
CA SER A 155 -4.07 -12.82 2.77
C SER A 155 -4.70 -13.59 1.62
N PHE A 156 -3.92 -13.87 0.58
CA PHE A 156 -4.33 -14.79 -0.47
C PHE A 156 -4.65 -16.17 0.12
N ALA A 157 -3.82 -16.65 1.04
CA ALA A 157 -3.96 -17.97 1.64
C ALA A 157 -5.24 -18.08 2.48
N ASP A 158 -5.62 -17.03 3.22
CA ASP A 158 -6.85 -17.06 4.02
C ASP A 158 -8.10 -16.79 3.18
N ALA A 159 -8.04 -15.84 2.25
CA ALA A 159 -9.21 -15.44 1.45
C ALA A 159 -9.53 -16.44 0.34
N ILE A 160 -8.51 -16.99 -0.33
CA ILE A 160 -8.66 -17.87 -1.50
C ILE A 160 -8.33 -19.32 -1.15
N GLY A 161 -7.53 -19.57 -0.11
CA GLY A 161 -7.15 -20.92 0.29
C GLY A 161 -5.90 -21.43 -0.42
N LYS A 162 -5.51 -22.66 -0.07
CA LYS A 162 -4.34 -23.32 -0.62
C LYS A 162 -4.52 -23.62 -2.11
N VAL A 163 -3.50 -23.27 -2.90
CA VAL A 163 -3.41 -23.64 -4.31
C VAL A 163 -2.82 -25.05 -4.40
N THR A 164 -3.55 -25.98 -5.02
CA THR A 164 -3.01 -27.31 -5.33
C THR A 164 -1.79 -27.14 -6.24
N LEU A 165 -0.74 -27.94 -6.02
CA LEU A 165 0.43 -27.93 -6.88
C LEU A 165 0.01 -28.28 -8.31
N SER A 166 -0.15 -27.25 -9.12
CA SER A 166 -0.55 -27.33 -10.52
C SER A 166 0.53 -26.68 -11.37
N ASP A 167 0.88 -27.36 -12.46
CA ASP A 167 1.73 -26.86 -13.53
C ASP A 167 0.89 -26.41 -14.75
N THR A 168 -0.44 -26.42 -14.66
CA THR A 168 -1.35 -26.03 -15.75
C THR A 168 -2.32 -24.92 -15.35
N GLU A 169 -2.82 -24.19 -16.35
CA GLU A 169 -4.00 -23.33 -16.17
C GLU A 169 -5.30 -24.14 -16.32
N PRO A 170 -6.37 -23.79 -15.58
CA PRO A 170 -6.42 -22.76 -14.54
C PRO A 170 -5.70 -23.23 -13.26
N VAL A 171 -5.01 -22.29 -12.60
CA VAL A 171 -4.29 -22.57 -11.33
C VAL A 171 -5.21 -22.51 -10.11
N LEU A 172 -6.34 -21.80 -10.22
CA LEU A 172 -7.38 -21.71 -9.20
C LEU A 172 -8.60 -22.50 -9.66
N ASN A 173 -9.28 -23.17 -8.74
CA ASN A 173 -10.55 -23.81 -9.03
C ASN A 173 -11.69 -22.76 -9.16
N ASP A 174 -12.87 -23.19 -9.59
CA ASP A 174 -14.00 -22.29 -9.85
C ASP A 174 -14.47 -21.52 -8.60
N GLU A 175 -14.43 -22.14 -7.42
CA GLU A 175 -14.80 -21.50 -6.15
C GLU A 175 -13.80 -20.41 -5.77
N GLN A 176 -12.50 -20.74 -5.82
CA GLN A 176 -11.40 -19.80 -5.57
C GLN A 176 -11.46 -18.59 -6.51
N LEU A 177 -11.70 -18.85 -7.79
CA LEU A 177 -11.81 -17.82 -8.81
C LEU A 177 -13.06 -16.96 -8.62
N SER A 178 -14.18 -17.55 -8.20
CA SER A 178 -15.40 -16.83 -7.85
C SER A 178 -15.19 -15.88 -6.67
N THR A 179 -14.54 -16.35 -5.59
CA THR A 179 -14.21 -15.53 -4.42
C THR A 179 -13.31 -14.35 -4.80
N LEU A 180 -12.22 -14.63 -5.53
CA LEU A 180 -11.29 -13.62 -6.03
C LEU A 180 -12.01 -12.52 -6.81
N ARG A 181 -12.87 -12.93 -7.77
CA ARG A 181 -13.65 -11.99 -8.60
C ARG A 181 -14.64 -11.17 -7.79
N SER A 182 -15.32 -11.79 -6.83
CA SER A 182 -16.29 -11.12 -5.95
C SER A 182 -15.63 -10.03 -5.11
N GLN A 183 -14.48 -10.33 -4.51
CA GLN A 183 -13.70 -9.39 -3.71
C GLN A 183 -13.18 -8.22 -4.56
N ILE A 184 -12.56 -8.50 -5.71
CA ILE A 184 -12.06 -7.45 -6.63
C ILE A 184 -13.23 -6.58 -7.13
N ALA A 185 -14.35 -7.18 -7.52
CA ALA A 185 -15.51 -6.45 -8.01
C ALA A 185 -16.11 -5.52 -6.94
N THR A 186 -16.17 -5.99 -5.68
CA THR A 186 -16.65 -5.21 -4.54
C THR A 186 -15.75 -4.00 -4.29
N ALA A 187 -14.43 -4.20 -4.24
CA ALA A 187 -13.46 -3.12 -4.09
C ALA A 187 -13.58 -2.11 -5.24
N LYS A 188 -13.57 -2.58 -6.49
CA LYS A 188 -13.66 -1.73 -7.68
C LYS A 188 -14.93 -0.88 -7.71
N LYS A 189 -16.08 -1.44 -7.31
CA LYS A 189 -17.35 -0.71 -7.20
C LYS A 189 -17.27 0.48 -6.25
N ARG A 190 -16.40 0.41 -5.23
CA ARG A 190 -16.20 1.45 -4.22
C ARG A 190 -15.01 2.37 -4.53
N GLY A 191 -14.40 2.22 -5.70
CA GLY A 191 -13.20 2.98 -6.08
C GLY A 191 -11.93 2.54 -5.35
N ILE A 192 -11.91 1.31 -4.85
CA ILE A 192 -10.82 0.72 -4.06
C ILE A 192 -10.06 -0.26 -4.95
N GLY A 193 -8.73 -0.21 -4.93
CA GLY A 193 -7.89 -1.22 -5.57
C GLY A 193 -7.70 -2.45 -4.67
N ALA A 194 -7.72 -3.64 -5.26
CA ALA A 194 -7.47 -4.88 -4.52
C ALA A 194 -5.98 -5.27 -4.52
N ARG A 195 -5.48 -5.77 -3.40
CA ARG A 195 -4.14 -6.34 -3.23
C ARG A 195 -4.23 -7.64 -2.41
N TYR A 196 -3.46 -8.66 -2.79
CA TYR A 196 -3.37 -9.91 -2.03
C TYR A 196 -1.92 -10.13 -1.60
N TRP A 197 -1.68 -10.36 -0.31
CA TRP A 197 -0.37 -10.77 0.24
C TRP A 197 -0.34 -12.28 0.49
N GLU A 198 0.80 -12.84 0.89
CA GLU A 198 0.94 -14.30 1.12
C GLU A 198 0.59 -15.18 -0.10
N THR A 199 0.87 -14.69 -1.31
CA THR A 199 0.76 -15.53 -2.51
C THR A 199 1.81 -16.65 -2.49
N PRO A 200 1.57 -17.82 -3.10
CA PRO A 200 2.53 -18.92 -3.10
C PRO A 200 3.89 -18.50 -3.69
N ASN A 201 4.98 -18.74 -2.96
CA ASN A 201 6.35 -18.44 -3.41
C ASN A 201 7.03 -19.61 -4.14
N TYR A 202 6.61 -20.85 -3.86
CA TYR A 202 7.13 -22.07 -4.47
C TYR A 202 6.01 -23.11 -4.62
N PRO A 203 6.00 -23.94 -5.69
CA PRO A 203 6.91 -23.95 -6.84
C PRO A 203 6.80 -22.69 -7.72
N ILE A 204 7.92 -22.31 -8.37
CA ILE A 204 8.01 -21.11 -9.22
C ILE A 204 6.91 -21.08 -10.29
N ARG A 205 6.60 -22.24 -10.89
CA ARG A 205 5.55 -22.33 -11.91
C ARG A 205 4.17 -21.97 -11.34
N THR A 206 3.82 -22.52 -10.18
CA THR A 206 2.55 -22.19 -9.49
C THR A 206 2.51 -20.73 -9.08
N ARG A 207 3.61 -20.18 -8.51
CA ARG A 207 3.75 -18.75 -8.19
C ARG A 207 3.44 -17.87 -9.41
N ASN A 208 4.12 -18.11 -10.52
CA ASN A 208 3.97 -17.31 -11.74
C ASN A 208 2.55 -17.41 -12.33
N LEU A 209 1.93 -18.59 -12.25
CA LEU A 209 0.53 -18.77 -12.67
C LEU A 209 -0.43 -17.98 -11.76
N VAL A 210 -0.24 -17.99 -10.44
CA VAL A 210 -1.05 -17.18 -9.52
C VAL A 210 -0.89 -15.69 -9.82
N TRP A 211 0.34 -15.20 -10.01
CA TRP A 211 0.59 -13.81 -10.38
C TRP A 211 -0.14 -13.41 -11.67
N ARG A 212 -0.07 -14.23 -12.72
CA ARG A 212 -0.79 -13.98 -13.97
C ARG A 212 -2.31 -13.98 -13.78
N THR A 213 -2.84 -14.88 -12.97
CA THR A 213 -4.28 -14.90 -12.65
C THR A 213 -4.68 -13.62 -11.93
N LEU A 214 -3.95 -13.19 -10.89
CA LEU A 214 -4.25 -11.96 -10.16
C LEU A 214 -4.26 -10.72 -11.08
N LEU A 215 -3.24 -10.57 -11.92
CA LEU A 215 -3.17 -9.47 -12.90
C LEU A 215 -4.32 -9.52 -13.91
N ARG A 216 -4.66 -10.72 -14.42
CA ARG A 216 -5.77 -10.92 -15.37
C ARG A 216 -7.12 -10.55 -14.75
N GLU A 217 -7.34 -10.90 -13.49
CA GLU A 217 -8.57 -10.59 -12.76
C GLU A 217 -8.61 -9.13 -12.27
N GLY A 218 -7.52 -8.38 -12.42
CA GLY A 218 -7.50 -6.92 -12.28
C GLY A 218 -7.21 -6.43 -10.86
N VAL A 219 -6.32 -7.11 -10.13
CA VAL A 219 -5.73 -6.52 -8.91
C VAL A 219 -5.08 -5.17 -9.22
N ALA A 220 -5.17 -4.23 -8.28
CA ALA A 220 -4.52 -2.94 -8.43
C ALA A 220 -3.01 -3.03 -8.18
N LEU A 221 -2.60 -3.91 -7.26
CA LEU A 221 -1.20 -4.16 -6.92
C LEU A 221 -0.96 -5.66 -6.79
N LEU A 222 0.10 -6.13 -7.44
CA LEU A 222 0.63 -7.47 -7.26
C LEU A 222 1.67 -7.45 -6.13
N ASN A 223 1.44 -8.23 -5.07
CA ASN A 223 2.45 -8.43 -4.03
C ASN A 223 3.46 -9.48 -4.48
N VAL A 224 4.75 -9.14 -4.47
CA VAL A 224 5.84 -10.05 -4.84
C VAL A 224 6.98 -9.92 -3.83
N ASP A 225 7.54 -11.06 -3.42
CA ASP A 225 8.74 -11.09 -2.56
C ASP A 225 10.04 -11.10 -3.38
N ASP A 226 9.96 -11.62 -4.62
CA ASP A 226 11.08 -11.76 -5.56
C ASP A 226 10.94 -10.74 -6.70
N LEU A 227 11.47 -9.53 -6.45
CA LEU A 227 11.39 -8.40 -7.39
C LEU A 227 12.12 -8.68 -8.70
N ASP A 228 13.27 -9.36 -8.66
CA ASP A 228 14.04 -9.68 -9.85
C ASP A 228 13.30 -10.68 -10.75
N ALA A 229 12.67 -11.70 -10.16
CA ALA A 229 11.84 -12.61 -10.95
C ALA A 229 10.58 -11.96 -11.48
N ALA A 230 9.93 -11.08 -10.71
CA ALA A 230 8.78 -10.33 -11.19
C ALA A 230 9.15 -9.43 -12.38
N ALA A 231 10.26 -8.70 -12.28
CA ALA A 231 10.76 -7.82 -13.34
C ALA A 231 11.26 -8.57 -14.59
N SER A 232 11.71 -9.83 -14.43
CA SER A 232 12.16 -10.65 -15.57
C SER A 232 11.02 -11.44 -16.24
N TYR A 233 9.92 -11.66 -15.52
CA TYR A 233 8.81 -12.48 -16.00
C TYR A 233 7.75 -11.70 -16.76
N PHE A 234 7.58 -10.41 -16.44
CA PHE A 234 6.67 -9.48 -17.10
C PHE A 234 7.43 -8.50 -17.98
#